data_AF-A0AB38D7Y1-F1
#
_entry.id   AF-A0AB38D7Y1-F1
#
_cell.length_a   1.000
_cell.length_b   1.000
_cell.length_c   1.000
_cell.angle_alpha   90.00
_cell.angle_beta   90.00
_cell.angle_gamma   90.00
#
_symmetry.space_group_name_H-M   'P 1'
#
loop_
_entity.id
_entity.type
_entity.pdbx_description
1 polymer ?
#
loop_
_entity_poly.entity_id
_entity_poly.type
_entity_poly.pdbx_seq_one_letter_code
_entity_poly.pdbx_strand_id
1 'polypeptide(L)'
;MDDLISRIDGLLGEPDDESLDDWAYPWVDSMRWAPPEVELPEGVWEDEPDRALDGGWDYHPDCQIHVIPAHQVAEWVRCLETMPRVEREDVQWFVVCHRHKTVGERDVSCGCGNPSSPTISR
;
A
#
# COMPACT_ATOMS: atom_id res chain seq x y z
N MET A 1 -35.93 9.90 5.98
CA MET A 1 -34.73 10.19 5.17
C MET A 1 -34.54 11.69 5.03
N ASP A 2 -35.63 12.46 5.11
CA ASP A 2 -35.66 13.92 5.00
C ASP A 2 -35.09 14.68 6.22
N ASP A 3 -35.17 14.11 7.42
CA ASP A 3 -34.63 14.73 8.65
C ASP A 3 -33.10 14.91 8.63
N LEU A 4 -32.39 13.94 8.04
CA LEU A 4 -30.93 14.00 7.89
C LEU A 4 -30.53 15.07 6.87
N ILE A 5 -31.25 15.13 5.74
CA ILE A 5 -31.01 16.10 4.66
C ILE A 5 -31.31 17.52 5.17
N SER A 6 -32.40 17.71 5.90
CA SER A 6 -32.78 19.00 6.49
C SER A 6 -31.78 19.48 7.55
N ARG A 7 -31.18 18.55 8.32
CA ARG A 7 -30.08 18.88 9.25
C ARG A 7 -28.78 19.24 8.55
N ILE A 8 -28.49 18.67 7.39
CA ILE A 8 -27.30 18.99 6.59
C ILE A 8 -27.48 20.36 5.93
N ASP A 9 -28.63 20.64 5.33
CA ASP A 9 -28.95 21.95 4.74
C ASP A 9 -28.94 23.07 5.78
N GLY A 10 -29.41 22.80 7.01
CA GLY A 10 -29.33 23.77 8.11
C GLY A 10 -27.90 24.07 8.58
N LEU A 11 -26.96 23.12 8.39
CA LEU A 11 -25.55 23.25 8.79
C LEU A 11 -24.70 23.88 7.68
N LEU A 12 -25.11 23.73 6.42
CA LEU A 12 -24.46 24.32 5.24
C LEU A 12 -25.08 25.66 4.81
N GLY A 13 -26.26 25.99 5.34
CA GLY A 13 -27.00 27.22 5.02
C GLY A 13 -26.71 28.40 5.94
N GLU A 14 -25.87 28.22 6.97
CA GLU A 14 -25.25 29.36 7.65
C GLU A 14 -24.26 29.98 6.66
N PRO A 15 -24.45 31.25 6.26
CA PRO A 15 -23.41 31.95 5.54
C PRO A 15 -22.25 32.10 6.52
N ASP A 16 -21.26 31.22 6.43
CA ASP A 16 -19.93 31.54 6.94
C ASP A 16 -19.59 32.91 6.34
N ASP A 17 -19.60 33.94 7.17
CA ASP A 17 -19.25 35.32 6.83
C ASP A 17 -17.71 35.46 6.69
N GLU A 18 -17.06 34.36 6.32
CA GLU A 18 -15.67 34.30 5.89
C GLU A 18 -15.68 34.23 4.38
N SER A 19 -15.18 35.28 3.73
CA SER A 19 -15.02 35.32 2.29
C SER A 19 -14.22 34.10 1.83
N LEU A 20 -14.85 33.21 1.08
CA LEU A 20 -14.21 32.12 0.32
C LEU A 20 -13.36 32.64 -0.85
N ASP A 21 -13.05 33.92 -0.85
CA ASP A 21 -12.16 34.51 -1.81
C ASP A 21 -10.72 34.02 -1.53
N ASP A 22 -10.08 33.50 -2.56
CA ASP A 22 -8.69 33.00 -2.55
C ASP A 22 -7.65 34.03 -2.03
N TRP A 23 -8.01 35.31 -1.92
CA TRP A 23 -7.15 36.38 -1.39
C TRP A 23 -7.27 36.60 0.12
N ALA A 24 -8.33 36.09 0.77
CA ALA A 24 -8.60 36.27 2.20
C ALA A 24 -7.80 35.31 3.08
N TYR A 25 -7.39 34.17 2.53
CA TYR A 25 -6.47 33.24 3.16
C TYR A 25 -5.06 33.48 2.62
N PRO A 26 -4.05 33.82 3.45
CA PRO A 26 -2.68 33.76 3.00
C PRO A 26 -2.41 32.30 2.64
N TRP A 27 -2.28 32.00 1.34
CA TRP A 27 -1.77 30.73 0.87
C TRP A 27 -0.34 30.61 1.38
N VAL A 28 -0.19 30.06 2.59
CA VAL A 28 1.06 29.48 3.01
C VAL A 28 1.22 28.27 2.11
N ASP A 29 2.15 28.37 1.18
CA ASP A 29 2.60 27.22 0.42
C ASP A 29 3.13 26.18 1.41
N SER A 30 2.27 25.25 1.78
CA SER A 30 2.56 24.16 2.71
C SER A 30 3.68 23.24 2.19
N MET A 31 4.03 23.34 0.90
CA MET A 31 5.14 22.62 0.27
C MET A 31 6.47 23.39 0.37
N ARG A 32 6.45 24.63 0.89
CA ARG A 32 7.62 25.47 1.13
C ARG A 32 8.18 25.27 2.55
N TRP A 33 8.31 24.03 2.99
CA TRP A 33 8.99 23.73 4.26
C TRP A 33 10.49 23.58 4.04
N ALA A 34 11.26 24.56 4.49
CA ALA A 34 12.71 24.46 4.64
C ALA A 34 13.09 25.03 6.02
N PRO A 35 13.50 24.18 6.98
CA PRO A 35 14.06 24.66 8.24
C PRO A 35 15.26 25.59 8.00
N PRO A 36 15.50 26.59 8.85
CA PRO A 36 16.57 27.57 8.65
C PRO A 36 17.99 26.96 8.63
N GLU A 37 18.16 25.74 9.15
CA GLU A 37 19.44 25.01 9.12
C GLU A 37 19.62 24.11 7.89
N VAL A 38 18.64 24.03 6.98
CA VAL A 38 18.70 23.18 5.79
C VAL A 38 18.97 24.05 4.57
N GLU A 39 20.21 24.00 4.06
CA GLU A 39 20.50 24.52 2.72
C GLU A 39 19.65 23.75 1.71
N LEU A 40 18.78 24.48 1.01
CA LEU A 40 18.04 23.92 -0.11
C LEU A 40 19.05 23.52 -1.19
N PRO A 41 18.97 22.30 -1.75
CA PRO A 41 19.82 21.92 -2.86
C PRO A 41 19.65 22.93 -4.01
N GLU A 42 20.77 23.36 -4.61
CA GLU A 42 20.76 24.20 -5.81
C GLU A 42 19.95 23.50 -6.93
N GLY A 43 19.17 24.27 -7.70
CA GLY A 43 18.37 23.73 -8.82
C GLY A 43 16.98 23.18 -8.47
N VAL A 44 16.56 23.11 -7.20
CA VAL A 44 15.22 22.60 -6.82
C VAL A 44 14.09 23.53 -7.27
N TRP A 45 14.36 24.83 -7.36
CA TRP A 45 13.40 25.88 -7.72
C TRP A 45 13.78 26.62 -8.99
N GLU A 46 14.80 26.13 -9.71
CA GLU A 46 15.17 26.69 -11.00
C GLU A 46 14.17 26.18 -12.05
N ASP A 47 13.49 27.13 -12.70
CA ASP A 47 12.54 26.88 -13.77
C ASP A 47 13.35 26.39 -14.99
N GLU A 48 13.57 25.08 -15.07
CA GLU A 48 14.19 24.41 -16.21
C GLU A 48 13.10 23.71 -17.06
N PRO A 49 12.31 24.45 -17.85
CA PRO A 49 11.20 23.89 -18.64
C PRO A 49 11.68 22.97 -19.77
N ASP A 50 12.95 23.06 -20.15
CA ASP A 50 13.53 22.33 -21.29
C ASP A 50 14.12 20.95 -20.92
N ARG A 51 14.21 20.62 -19.62
CA ARG A 51 14.65 19.28 -19.21
C ARG A 51 13.48 18.32 -19.20
N ALA A 52 13.67 17.12 -19.73
CA ALA A 52 12.72 16.04 -19.52
C ALA A 52 12.58 15.85 -18.01
N LEU A 53 11.36 16.03 -17.48
CA LEU A 53 11.05 15.66 -16.12
C LEU A 53 11.36 14.17 -16.01
N ASP A 54 12.47 13.83 -15.37
CA ASP A 54 12.64 12.52 -14.78
C ASP A 54 11.55 12.46 -13.70
N GLY A 55 10.38 11.97 -14.08
CA GLY A 55 9.31 11.73 -13.15
C GLY A 55 9.83 10.69 -12.21
N GLY A 56 10.53 11.11 -11.14
CA GLY A 56 11.30 10.32 -10.17
C GLY A 56 10.49 9.29 -9.39
N TRP A 57 9.36 8.90 -9.95
CA TRP A 57 8.59 7.69 -9.76
C TRP A 57 9.20 6.56 -10.59
N ASP A 58 10.49 6.28 -10.40
CA ASP A 58 10.98 4.96 -10.75
C ASP A 58 10.20 3.98 -9.86
N TYR A 59 9.20 3.32 -10.45
CA TYR A 59 8.36 2.35 -9.74
C TYR A 59 9.23 1.16 -9.36
N HIS A 60 9.78 1.22 -8.15
CA HIS A 60 10.45 0.13 -7.48
C HIS A 60 9.46 -0.46 -6.48
N PRO A 61 8.57 -1.38 -6.90
CA PRO A 61 7.74 -2.08 -5.93
C PRO A 61 8.68 -2.76 -4.94
N ASP A 62 8.43 -2.61 -3.64
CA ASP A 62 9.13 -3.39 -2.62
C ASP A 62 8.91 -4.87 -2.94
N CYS A 63 9.93 -5.53 -3.51
CA CYS A 63 9.87 -6.94 -3.84
C CYS A 63 9.92 -7.76 -2.55
N GLN A 64 8.80 -7.82 -1.83
CA GLN A 64 8.64 -8.69 -0.68
C GLN A 64 8.51 -10.13 -1.17
N ILE A 65 9.39 -11.01 -0.66
CA ILE A 65 9.31 -12.45 -0.91
C ILE A 65 8.70 -13.10 0.33
N HIS A 66 7.55 -13.74 0.17
CA HIS A 66 6.88 -14.42 1.27
C HIS A 66 7.41 -15.85 1.47
N VAL A 67 7.68 -16.20 2.73
CA VAL A 67 8.12 -17.55 3.11
C VAL A 67 6.97 -18.24 3.80
N ILE A 68 6.40 -19.25 3.15
CA ILE A 68 5.17 -19.91 3.59
C ILE A 68 5.49 -21.28 4.19
N PRO A 69 5.21 -21.51 5.48
CA PRO A 69 5.35 -22.83 6.08
C PRO A 69 4.48 -23.86 5.36
N ALA A 70 4.99 -25.06 5.14
CA ALA A 70 4.29 -26.13 4.41
C ALA A 70 2.85 -26.43 4.89
N HIS A 71 2.53 -26.21 6.18
CA HIS A 71 1.19 -26.45 6.73
C HIS A 71 0.19 -25.31 6.44
N GLN A 72 0.70 -24.13 6.05
CA GLN A 72 -0.10 -22.93 5.78
C GLN A 72 -0.34 -22.70 4.27
N VAL A 73 0.23 -23.54 3.40
CA VAL A 73 0.12 -23.39 1.95
C VAL A 73 -1.34 -23.34 1.49
N ALA A 74 -2.22 -24.17 2.05
CA ALA A 74 -3.63 -24.18 1.67
C ALA A 74 -4.36 -22.86 2.04
N GLU A 75 -4.02 -22.26 3.18
CA GLU A 75 -4.59 -20.99 3.60
C GLU A 75 -4.02 -19.82 2.78
N TRP A 76 -2.72 -19.86 2.50
CA TRP A 76 -2.05 -18.90 1.64
C TRP A 76 -2.63 -18.89 0.22
N VAL A 77 -2.85 -20.07 -0.38
CA VAL A 77 -3.49 -20.19 -1.70
C VAL A 77 -4.90 -19.62 -1.67
N ARG A 78 -5.69 -19.92 -0.62
CA ARG A 78 -7.03 -19.34 -0.47
C ARG A 78 -7.00 -17.82 -0.36
N CYS A 79 -5.99 -17.24 0.30
CA CYS A 79 -5.79 -15.79 0.36
C CYS A 79 -5.46 -15.23 -1.04
N LEU A 80 -4.50 -15.81 -1.75
CA LEU A 80 -4.14 -15.41 -3.11
C LEU A 80 -5.33 -15.49 -4.07
N GLU A 81 -6.21 -16.47 -3.89
CA GLU A 81 -7.43 -16.65 -4.69
C GLU A 81 -8.43 -15.48 -4.57
N THR A 82 -8.34 -14.68 -3.50
CA THR A 82 -9.17 -13.48 -3.34
C THR A 82 -8.67 -12.27 -4.12
N MET A 83 -7.42 -12.29 -4.60
CA MET A 83 -6.81 -11.19 -5.34
C MET A 83 -7.09 -11.29 -6.84
N PRO A 84 -7.17 -10.15 -7.57
CA PRO A 84 -7.09 -10.10 -9.02
C PRO A 84 -5.87 -10.86 -9.56
N ARG A 85 -6.00 -11.39 -10.78
CA ARG A 85 -4.97 -12.21 -11.41
C ARG A 85 -3.61 -11.48 -11.50
N VAL A 86 -3.62 -10.20 -11.88
CA VAL A 86 -2.40 -9.40 -12.04
C VAL A 86 -1.62 -9.29 -10.73
N GLU A 87 -2.31 -8.96 -9.64
CA GLU A 87 -1.69 -8.85 -8.31
C GLU A 87 -1.22 -10.21 -7.79
N ARG A 88 -2.00 -11.28 -8.03
CA ARG A 88 -1.63 -12.64 -7.62
C ARG A 88 -0.36 -13.15 -8.30
N GLU A 89 -0.19 -12.85 -9.59
CA GLU A 89 0.97 -13.31 -10.37
C GLU A 89 2.25 -12.54 -10.00
N ASP A 90 2.13 -11.33 -9.47
CA ASP A 90 3.25 -10.50 -9.02
C ASP A 90 3.79 -10.89 -7.62
N VAL A 91 3.00 -11.59 -6.79
CA VAL A 91 3.43 -12.02 -5.45
C VAL A 91 4.45 -13.17 -5.53
N GLN A 92 5.70 -12.90 -5.16
CA GLN A 92 6.75 -13.91 -5.01
C GLN A 92 6.67 -14.62 -3.67
N TRP A 93 6.68 -15.96 -3.68
CA TRP A 93 6.68 -16.75 -2.45
C TRP A 93 7.26 -18.15 -2.64
N PHE A 94 7.71 -18.74 -1.53
CA PHE A 94 8.28 -20.08 -1.46
C PHE A 94 7.69 -20.88 -0.31
N VAL A 95 7.59 -22.19 -0.48
CA VAL A 95 7.20 -23.14 0.56
C VAL A 95 8.43 -23.63 1.31
N VAL A 96 8.38 -23.57 2.65
CA VAL A 96 9.46 -24.05 3.51
C VAL A 96 9.01 -25.13 4.48
N CYS A 97 9.86 -26.15 4.64
CA CYS A 97 9.78 -27.11 5.73
C CYS A 97 10.80 -26.73 6.80
N HIS A 98 10.36 -26.08 7.88
CA HIS A 98 11.26 -25.72 8.99
C HIS A 98 11.87 -26.91 9.73
N ARG A 99 11.28 -28.11 9.60
CA ARG A 99 11.79 -29.36 10.19
C ARG A 99 13.00 -29.92 9.45
N HIS A 100 12.88 -30.08 8.13
CA HIS A 100 13.93 -30.66 7.27
C HIS A 100 14.82 -29.61 6.59
N LYS A 101 14.52 -28.31 6.80
CA LYS A 101 15.25 -27.18 6.21
C LYS A 101 15.29 -27.22 4.68
N THR A 102 14.19 -27.69 4.08
CA THR A 102 14.01 -27.73 2.63
C THR A 102 13.06 -26.63 2.16
N VAL A 103 13.27 -26.17 0.93
CA VAL A 103 12.51 -25.11 0.26
C VAL A 103 12.05 -25.60 -1.11
N GLY A 104 10.89 -25.13 -1.56
CA GLY A 104 10.40 -25.31 -2.93
C GLY A 104 9.51 -24.13 -3.33
N GLU A 105 9.27 -23.96 -4.63
CA GLU A 105 8.54 -22.79 -5.15
C GLU A 105 7.05 -22.82 -4.77
N ARG A 106 6.40 -23.97 -4.91
CA ARG A 106 4.95 -24.12 -4.66
C ARG A 106 4.58 -25.31 -3.79
N ASP A 107 5.51 -26.24 -3.62
CA ASP A 107 5.38 -27.44 -2.81
C ASP A 107 6.75 -27.87 -2.28
N VAL A 108 6.79 -28.64 -1.20
CA VAL A 108 8.04 -29.19 -0.64
C VAL A 108 7.91 -30.70 -0.38
N SER A 109 8.71 -31.49 -1.09
CA SER A 109 8.69 -32.96 -1.01
C SER A 109 9.45 -33.55 0.19
N CYS A 110 9.53 -32.82 1.30
CA CYS A 110 10.29 -33.16 2.53
C CYS A 110 9.97 -34.54 3.17
N GLY A 111 8.98 -35.30 2.65
CA GLY A 111 8.50 -36.56 3.21
C GLY A 111 7.80 -36.41 4.57
N CYS A 112 7.63 -35.18 5.05
CA CYS A 112 7.09 -34.89 6.38
C CYS A 112 5.56 -34.96 6.46
N GLY A 113 4.88 -35.24 5.35
CA GLY A 113 3.42 -35.37 5.28
C GLY A 113 2.74 -34.05 5.64
N ASN A 114 2.71 -33.10 4.71
CA ASN A 114 1.91 -31.89 4.86
C ASN A 114 1.08 -31.66 3.58
N PRO A 115 -0.24 -31.40 3.68
CA PRO A 115 -1.02 -31.24 4.90
C PRO A 115 -1.33 -32.61 5.54
N SER A 116 -0.88 -32.83 6.77
CA SER A 116 -1.30 -33.97 7.57
C SER A 116 -2.81 -33.90 7.74
N SER A 117 -3.55 -34.87 7.19
CA SER A 117 -4.98 -35.00 7.38
C SER A 117 -5.29 -34.91 8.88
N PRO A 118 -6.20 -34.02 9.33
CA PRO A 118 -6.55 -33.96 10.74
C PRO A 118 -7.25 -35.27 11.11
N THR A 119 -6.54 -36.18 11.77
CA THR A 119 -7.18 -37.28 12.48
C THR A 119 -7.91 -36.67 13.67
N ILE A 120 -9.16 -36.28 13.47
CA ILE A 120 -10.12 -36.16 14.57
C ILE A 120 -10.44 -37.60 14.99
N SER A 121 -9.76 -38.07 16.03
CA SER A 121 -10.19 -39.26 16.77
C SER A 121 -11.48 -38.91 17.52
N ARG A 122 -12.50 -39.76 17.36
CA ARG A 122 -13.82 -39.68 17.98
C ARG A 122 -13.90 -40.60 19.20
#